data_AF-A0A7V3UY64-F1
#
_entry.id   AF-A0A7V3UY64-F1
#
_cell.length_a   1.000
_cell.length_b   1.000
_cell.length_c   1.000
_cell.angle_alpha   90.00
_cell.angle_beta   90.00
_cell.angle_gamma   90.00
#
_symmetry.space_group_name_H-M   'P 1'
#
loop_
_entity.id
_entity.type
_entity.pdbx_description
1 polymer ?
#
loop_
_entity_poly.entity_id
_entity_poly.type
_entity_poly.pdbx_seq_one_letter_code
_entity_poly.pdbx_strand_id
1 'polypeptide(L)'
;MELPRTRRVNAVRVHCQGGGYGAVEFPRTIQAWASEDAENWRLLAYAEPKRQLLRSEPAGEGRNELAWLRLDFPPQPARFVRLKFPARMWLMLSEVEVLEGEENVALGCRYHLMPKPRAEAKYPDDGVKLTDGDVSRPSDWWSKAVGWDQGEPEVVIDLLRPVTVWLVRAHVLGGGPGGVYFPPVMAVATSEDGKTWGEERRLTTPPEPTGQQPLVAFLELQLEPRRARYVRLRFERRGWLMLDEVQVFGQ
;
A
#
# COMPACT_ATOMS: atom_id res chain seq x y z
N MET A 1 -22.78 4.08 11.40
CA MET A 1 -21.81 4.55 12.41
C MET A 1 -21.65 6.04 12.27
N GLU A 2 -21.69 6.76 13.38
CA GLU A 2 -21.32 8.17 13.47
C GLU A 2 -19.90 8.26 14.04
N LEU A 3 -19.05 9.11 13.46
CA LEU A 3 -17.70 9.35 13.97
C LEU A 3 -17.76 10.38 15.13
N PRO A 4 -16.66 10.93 15.66
CA PRO A 4 -16.72 12.10 16.58
C PRO A 4 -16.69 13.47 15.89
N ARG A 5 -16.08 13.55 14.70
CA ARG A 5 -16.13 14.71 13.79
C ARG A 5 -16.08 14.23 12.34
N THR A 6 -16.21 15.13 11.37
CA THR A 6 -15.95 14.78 9.96
C THR A 6 -14.48 14.37 9.80
N ARG A 7 -14.23 13.22 9.17
CA ARG A 7 -12.90 12.67 8.87
C ARG A 7 -12.79 12.31 7.40
N ARG A 8 -11.58 12.28 6.85
CA ARG A 8 -11.36 11.80 5.48
C ARG A 8 -11.14 10.29 5.53
N VAL A 9 -12.21 9.54 5.32
CA VAL A 9 -12.17 8.08 5.39
C VAL A 9 -11.85 7.53 4.01
N ASN A 10 -11.02 6.49 3.93
CA ASN A 10 -10.60 5.89 2.66
C ASN A 10 -10.73 4.35 2.63
N ALA A 11 -11.15 3.75 3.75
CA ALA A 11 -11.49 2.35 3.76
C ALA A 11 -12.46 2.02 4.90
N VAL A 12 -13.10 0.87 4.76
CA VAL A 12 -13.75 0.18 5.87
C VAL A 12 -13.22 -1.24 5.95
N ARG A 13 -13.11 -1.79 7.15
CA ARG A 13 -12.89 -3.24 7.32
C ARG A 13 -13.88 -3.84 8.30
N VAL A 14 -14.28 -5.07 8.02
CA VAL A 14 -15.20 -5.83 8.88
C VAL A 14 -14.59 -7.17 9.25
N HIS A 15 -14.63 -7.48 10.54
CA HIS A 15 -14.23 -8.78 11.04
C HIS A 15 -15.45 -9.68 11.05
N CYS A 16 -15.36 -10.81 10.36
CA CYS A 16 -16.51 -11.67 10.12
C CYS A 16 -16.14 -13.13 10.00
N GLN A 17 -17.13 -13.97 10.26
CA GLN A 17 -17.04 -15.41 10.07
C GLN A 17 -17.62 -15.78 8.70
N GLY A 18 -17.09 -16.84 8.10
CA GLY A 18 -17.56 -17.40 6.84
C GLY A 18 -17.04 -18.82 6.61
N GLY A 19 -17.02 -19.25 5.36
CA GLY A 19 -16.54 -20.58 4.96
C GLY A 19 -17.64 -21.63 4.75
N GLY A 20 -18.91 -21.25 4.92
CA GLY A 20 -20.07 -22.07 4.56
C GLY A 20 -20.55 -23.02 5.66
N TYR A 21 -19.77 -23.25 6.71
CA TYR A 21 -20.22 -24.08 7.84
C TYR A 21 -21.44 -23.43 8.52
N GLY A 22 -22.50 -24.22 8.72
CA GLY A 22 -23.75 -23.72 9.30
C GLY A 22 -24.47 -22.66 8.45
N ALA A 23 -24.21 -22.62 7.14
CA ALA A 23 -24.68 -21.57 6.22
C ALA A 23 -24.21 -20.16 6.62
N VAL A 24 -23.05 -20.04 7.27
CA VAL A 24 -22.38 -18.77 7.55
C VAL A 24 -21.43 -18.45 6.40
N GLU A 25 -21.70 -17.39 5.66
CA GLU A 25 -20.96 -17.04 4.45
C GLU A 25 -20.38 -15.63 4.52
N PHE A 26 -19.20 -15.45 3.93
CA PHE A 26 -18.66 -14.12 3.72
C PHE A 26 -19.56 -13.34 2.75
N PRO A 27 -19.84 -12.04 3.00
CA PRO A 27 -20.53 -11.22 2.02
C PRO A 27 -19.65 -11.10 0.76
N ARG A 28 -20.22 -11.47 -0.40
CA ARG A 28 -19.51 -11.35 -1.69
C ARG A 28 -19.20 -9.91 -2.06
N THR A 29 -19.96 -8.96 -1.53
CA THR A 29 -19.78 -7.54 -1.81
C THR A 29 -20.11 -6.71 -0.57
N ILE A 30 -19.44 -5.58 -0.43
CA ILE A 30 -19.76 -4.56 0.57
C ILE A 30 -20.11 -3.28 -0.18
N GLN A 31 -21.17 -2.58 0.27
CA GLN A 31 -21.42 -1.20 -0.12
C GLN A 31 -21.09 -0.28 1.05
N ALA A 32 -20.22 0.70 0.82
CA ALA A 32 -19.92 1.75 1.79
C ALA A 32 -20.52 3.07 1.32
N TRP A 33 -21.19 3.78 2.23
CA TRP A 33 -21.81 5.07 1.98
C TRP A 33 -21.35 6.07 3.05
N ALA A 34 -21.22 7.34 2.68
CA ALA A 34 -20.90 8.42 3.59
C ALA A 34 -21.98 9.51 3.57
N SER A 35 -22.05 10.23 4.68
CA SER A 35 -22.79 11.47 4.82
C SER A 35 -22.08 12.39 5.82
N GLU A 36 -22.24 13.69 5.67
CA GLU A 36 -21.76 14.70 6.63
C GLU A 36 -22.87 15.12 7.61
N ASP A 37 -24.14 14.92 7.24
CA ASP A 37 -25.35 15.40 7.92
C ASP A 37 -26.37 14.30 8.29
N ALA A 38 -26.08 13.04 7.95
CA ALA A 38 -26.96 11.87 8.06
C ALA A 38 -28.20 11.86 7.16
N GLU A 39 -28.40 12.89 6.33
CA GLU A 39 -29.53 13.03 5.42
C GLU A 39 -29.11 12.76 3.97
N ASN A 40 -28.02 13.39 3.54
CA ASN A 40 -27.49 13.30 2.20
C ASN A 40 -26.41 12.22 2.14
N TRP A 41 -26.78 11.07 1.56
CA TRP A 41 -25.89 9.91 1.46
C TRP A 41 -25.29 9.77 0.06
N ARG A 42 -23.96 9.62 0.01
CA ARG A 42 -23.23 9.30 -1.22
C ARG A 42 -22.59 7.92 -1.13
N LEU A 43 -22.60 7.18 -2.25
CA LEU A 43 -21.90 5.91 -2.36
C LEU A 43 -20.39 6.19 -2.41
N LEU A 44 -19.63 5.55 -1.53
CA LEU A 44 -18.16 5.57 -1.53
C LEU A 44 -17.60 4.45 -2.42
N ALA A 45 -18.12 3.23 -2.24
CA ALA A 45 -17.74 2.06 -3.03
C ALA A 45 -18.79 0.95 -2.95
N TYR A 46 -18.82 0.13 -4.00
CA TYR A 46 -19.57 -1.12 -4.07
C TYR A 46 -18.73 -2.16 -4.81
N ALA A 47 -18.09 -3.07 -4.09
CA ALA A 47 -17.21 -4.08 -4.67
C ALA A 47 -17.08 -5.32 -3.78
N GLU A 48 -16.44 -6.35 -4.33
CA GLU A 48 -15.92 -7.48 -3.54
C GLU A 48 -14.75 -6.99 -2.66
N PRO A 49 -14.77 -7.26 -1.34
CA PRO A 49 -13.72 -6.81 -0.45
C PRO A 49 -12.46 -7.68 -0.53
N LYS A 50 -11.31 -7.09 -0.26
CA LYS A 50 -10.06 -7.82 -0.04
C LYS A 50 -10.18 -8.62 1.25
N ARG A 51 -9.91 -9.93 1.18
CA ARG A 51 -10.03 -10.85 2.33
C ARG A 51 -8.66 -11.17 2.92
N GLN A 52 -8.50 -10.91 4.21
CA GLN A 52 -7.37 -11.36 5.02
C GLN A 52 -7.86 -12.43 6.00
N LEU A 53 -7.56 -13.69 5.69
CA LEU A 53 -7.92 -14.85 6.50
C LEU A 53 -7.07 -14.89 7.78
N LEU A 54 -7.72 -15.04 8.93
CA LEU A 54 -7.08 -15.14 10.24
C LEU A 54 -7.06 -16.58 10.76
N ARG A 55 -8.14 -17.30 10.50
CA ARG A 55 -8.31 -18.71 10.90
C ARG A 55 -9.13 -19.43 9.86
N SER A 56 -8.84 -20.71 9.64
CA SER A 56 -9.58 -21.54 8.71
C SER A 56 -9.48 -23.00 9.08
N GLU A 57 -10.59 -23.59 9.51
CA GLU A 57 -10.67 -24.96 9.96
C GLU A 57 -11.75 -25.74 9.20
N PRO A 58 -11.53 -27.03 8.88
CA PRO A 58 -12.59 -27.88 8.36
C PRO A 58 -13.73 -27.97 9.38
N ALA A 59 -14.98 -27.83 8.93
CA ALA A 59 -16.16 -28.00 9.77
C ALA A 59 -17.35 -28.49 8.93
N GLY A 60 -17.86 -29.68 9.21
CA GLY A 60 -18.92 -30.31 8.41
C GLY A 60 -18.54 -30.43 6.93
N GLU A 61 -19.46 -30.04 6.04
CA GLU A 61 -19.25 -30.01 4.58
C GLU A 61 -18.52 -28.73 4.11
N GLY A 62 -18.21 -27.79 5.01
CA GLY A 62 -17.59 -26.52 4.69
C GLY A 62 -16.36 -26.23 5.56
N ARG A 63 -16.10 -24.94 5.76
CA ARG A 63 -15.04 -24.45 6.62
C ARG A 63 -15.62 -23.47 7.64
N ASN A 64 -15.02 -23.46 8.82
CA ASN A 64 -15.21 -22.42 9.80
C ASN A 64 -14.05 -21.43 9.66
N GLU A 65 -14.30 -20.31 9.00
CA GLU A 65 -13.29 -19.31 8.68
C GLU A 65 -13.56 -17.99 9.39
N LEU A 66 -12.48 -17.33 9.80
CA LEU A 66 -12.52 -15.99 10.39
C LEU A 66 -11.61 -15.09 9.57
N ALA A 67 -12.11 -13.93 9.15
CA ALA A 67 -11.36 -13.03 8.30
C ALA A 67 -11.70 -11.56 8.54
N TRP A 68 -10.72 -10.70 8.25
CA TRP A 68 -10.99 -9.29 7.95
C TRP A 68 -11.33 -9.15 6.47
N LEU A 69 -12.44 -8.46 6.18
CA LEU A 69 -12.80 -8.02 4.83
C LEU A 69 -12.61 -6.52 4.74
N ARG A 70 -11.76 -6.06 3.83
CA ARG A 70 -11.43 -4.65 3.63
C ARG A 70 -11.96 -4.15 2.29
N LEU A 71 -12.65 -3.01 2.32
CA LEU A 71 -13.08 -2.28 1.13
C LEU A 71 -12.39 -0.90 1.12
N ASP A 72 -11.55 -0.68 0.12
CA ASP A 72 -10.85 0.58 -0.14
C ASP A 72 -11.67 1.51 -1.06
N PHE A 73 -11.52 2.81 -0.89
CA PHE A 73 -12.08 3.86 -1.76
C PHE A 73 -11.24 5.15 -1.64
N PRO A 74 -11.34 6.09 -2.61
CA PRO A 74 -10.65 7.38 -2.47
C PRO A 74 -11.03 8.08 -1.16
N PRO A 75 -10.13 8.84 -0.50
CA PRO A 75 -10.46 9.52 0.74
C PRO A 75 -11.57 10.55 0.56
N GLN A 76 -12.62 10.44 1.38
CA GLN A 76 -13.83 11.23 1.26
C GLN A 76 -14.31 11.72 2.64
N PRO A 77 -14.85 12.95 2.77
CA PRO A 77 -15.26 13.52 4.05
C PRO A 77 -16.51 12.84 4.62
N ALA A 78 -16.39 12.08 5.70
CA ALA A 78 -17.53 11.41 6.34
C ALA A 78 -17.66 11.84 7.80
N ARG A 79 -18.88 12.18 8.22
CA ARG A 79 -19.32 12.22 9.62
C ARG A 79 -20.03 10.92 9.98
N PHE A 80 -20.79 10.39 9.03
CA PHE A 80 -21.56 9.16 9.14
C PHE A 80 -21.13 8.18 8.04
N VAL A 81 -20.97 6.92 8.40
CA VAL A 81 -20.69 5.82 7.48
C VAL A 81 -21.76 4.75 7.61
N ARG A 82 -22.28 4.27 6.48
CA ARG A 82 -23.26 3.18 6.39
C ARG A 82 -22.70 2.07 5.53
N LEU A 83 -22.74 0.85 6.06
CA LEU A 83 -22.37 -0.36 5.33
C LEU A 83 -23.62 -1.17 4.99
N LYS A 84 -23.67 -1.69 3.77
CA LYS A 84 -24.67 -2.68 3.37
C LYS A 84 -23.96 -3.94 2.89
N PHE A 85 -24.47 -5.08 3.34
CA PHE A 85 -23.96 -6.41 3.01
C PHE A 85 -25.09 -7.18 2.32
N PRO A 86 -25.08 -7.31 0.99
CA PRO A 86 -25.99 -8.21 0.29
C PRO A 86 -25.64 -9.66 0.65
N ALA A 87 -26.19 -10.16 1.76
CA ALA A 87 -25.99 -11.52 2.23
C ALA A 87 -27.09 -12.44 1.68
N ARG A 88 -26.69 -13.61 1.16
CA ARG A 88 -27.62 -14.65 0.70
C ARG A 88 -27.89 -15.73 1.76
N MET A 89 -27.02 -15.81 2.76
CA MET A 89 -27.05 -16.74 3.89
C MET A 89 -26.71 -15.98 5.18
N TRP A 90 -26.47 -16.67 6.30
CA TRP A 90 -26.16 -16.03 7.57
C TRP A 90 -24.89 -15.18 7.47
N LEU A 91 -25.01 -13.92 7.89
CA LEU A 91 -23.90 -12.99 8.03
C LEU A 91 -23.56 -12.85 9.50
N MET A 92 -22.32 -13.17 9.87
CA MET A 92 -21.80 -13.02 11.23
C MET A 92 -20.65 -12.02 11.25
N LEU A 93 -20.88 -10.85 11.83
CA LEU A 93 -19.89 -9.77 12.01
C LEU A 93 -19.61 -9.64 13.50
N SER A 94 -18.35 -9.40 13.87
CA SER A 94 -18.01 -9.04 15.25
C SER A 94 -17.49 -7.62 15.38
N GLU A 95 -16.84 -7.07 14.35
CA GLU A 95 -16.22 -5.75 14.42
C GLU A 95 -16.29 -5.03 13.07
N VAL A 96 -16.43 -3.71 13.15
CA VAL A 96 -16.42 -2.80 11.99
C VAL A 96 -15.49 -1.65 12.31
N GLU A 97 -14.55 -1.40 11.41
CA GLU A 97 -13.67 -0.25 11.48
C GLU A 97 -13.86 0.64 10.26
N VAL A 98 -13.90 1.94 10.51
CA VAL A 98 -13.78 2.97 9.49
C VAL A 98 -12.40 3.54 9.59
N LEU A 99 -11.68 3.47 8.47
CA LEU A 99 -10.27 3.76 8.41
C LEU A 99 -10.08 5.08 7.69
N GLU A 100 -9.25 5.90 8.31
CA GLU A 100 -8.56 7.01 7.69
C GLU A 100 -7.15 6.52 7.43
N GLY A 101 -6.93 6.01 6.24
CA GLY A 101 -5.63 5.73 5.70
C GLY A 101 -5.19 6.89 4.81
N GLU A 102 -3.89 6.93 4.60
CA GLU A 102 -3.28 7.85 3.69
C GLU A 102 -3.55 7.39 2.24
N GLU A 103 -3.85 8.30 1.33
CA GLU A 103 -3.99 7.98 -0.10
C GLU A 103 -2.61 7.77 -0.69
N ASN A 104 -2.33 6.58 -1.23
CA ASN A 104 -1.15 6.40 -2.07
C ASN A 104 -1.37 7.14 -3.39
N VAL A 105 -1.02 8.43 -3.42
CA VAL A 105 -1.14 9.31 -4.59
C VAL A 105 -0.16 8.94 -5.71
N ALA A 106 0.78 8.02 -5.46
CA ALA A 106 1.64 7.47 -6.50
C ALA A 106 1.04 6.24 -7.22
N LEU A 107 -0.08 5.67 -6.74
CA LEU A 107 -0.64 4.45 -7.32
C LEU A 107 -0.95 4.64 -8.82
N GLY A 108 -0.34 3.80 -9.66
CA GLY A 108 -0.45 3.83 -11.13
C GLY A 108 0.29 4.99 -11.81
N CYS A 109 1.05 5.80 -11.06
CA CYS A 109 1.81 6.91 -11.64
C CYS A 109 3.07 6.40 -12.34
N ARG A 110 3.49 7.10 -13.41
CA ARG A 110 4.75 6.77 -14.07
C ARG A 110 5.93 7.32 -13.29
N TYR A 111 7.08 6.67 -13.47
CA TYR A 111 8.35 7.13 -12.91
C TYR A 111 9.49 7.08 -13.92
N HIS A 112 10.56 7.79 -13.58
CA HIS A 112 11.83 7.77 -14.28
C HIS A 112 12.90 7.18 -13.36
N LEU A 113 13.74 6.30 -13.93
CA LEU A 113 14.80 5.60 -13.22
C LEU A 113 16.17 6.07 -13.70
N MET A 114 17.06 6.40 -12.76
CA MET A 114 18.44 6.78 -13.05
C MET A 114 19.42 6.16 -12.05
N PRO A 115 20.48 5.45 -12.48
CA PRO A 115 20.65 4.93 -13.83
C PRO A 115 19.51 3.96 -14.18
N LYS A 116 19.40 3.60 -15.47
CA LYS A 116 18.48 2.52 -15.85
C LYS A 116 18.81 1.27 -15.03
N PRO A 117 17.81 0.58 -14.47
CA PRO A 117 18.03 -0.68 -13.77
C PRO A 117 18.67 -1.68 -14.72
N ARG A 118 19.28 -2.73 -14.15
CA ARG A 118 19.87 -3.80 -14.96
C ARG A 118 18.75 -4.61 -15.60
N ALA A 119 18.36 -4.17 -16.80
CA ALA A 119 17.32 -4.77 -17.63
C ALA A 119 17.85 -6.02 -18.37
N GLU A 120 18.25 -7.05 -17.62
CA GLU A 120 18.24 -8.39 -18.19
C GLU A 120 16.79 -8.89 -18.22
N ALA A 121 16.45 -9.81 -19.15
CA ALA A 121 15.11 -10.40 -19.26
C ALA A 121 14.53 -10.96 -17.95
N LYS A 122 15.37 -11.10 -16.92
CA LYS A 122 15.06 -11.57 -15.57
C LYS A 122 14.30 -10.55 -14.69
N TYR A 123 14.44 -9.24 -14.93
CA TYR A 123 13.80 -8.19 -14.11
C TYR A 123 13.20 -7.07 -14.98
N PRO A 124 12.19 -7.38 -15.84
CA PRO A 124 11.57 -6.37 -16.67
C PRO A 124 10.83 -5.34 -15.81
N ASP A 125 10.91 -4.09 -16.26
CA ASP A 125 10.21 -2.93 -15.73
C ASP A 125 9.39 -2.30 -16.87
N ASP A 126 8.12 -2.02 -16.60
CA ASP A 126 7.17 -1.41 -17.54
C ASP A 126 6.93 0.09 -17.28
N GLY A 127 7.62 0.63 -16.27
CA GLY A 127 7.52 2.03 -15.86
C GLY A 127 6.32 2.35 -14.97
N VAL A 128 5.59 1.34 -14.48
CA VAL A 128 4.53 1.46 -13.47
C VAL A 128 4.64 0.41 -12.35
N LYS A 129 5.45 -0.63 -12.54
CA LYS A 129 5.71 -1.72 -11.59
C LYS A 129 5.99 -1.27 -10.15
N LEU A 130 6.85 -0.26 -9.94
CA LEU A 130 7.12 0.27 -8.59
C LEU A 130 5.97 1.09 -7.99
N THR A 131 4.81 1.14 -8.62
CA THR A 131 3.67 1.95 -8.18
C THR A 131 2.34 1.24 -8.45
N ASP A 132 2.36 -0.07 -8.70
CA ASP A 132 1.17 -0.83 -9.07
C ASP A 132 0.40 -1.36 -7.84
N GLY A 133 0.97 -1.22 -6.64
CA GLY A 133 0.37 -1.68 -5.39
C GLY A 133 0.69 -3.13 -5.04
N ASP A 134 1.51 -3.84 -5.82
CA ASP A 134 1.84 -5.24 -5.64
C ASP A 134 3.22 -5.46 -5.00
N VAL A 135 3.22 -5.74 -3.69
CA VAL A 135 4.46 -6.02 -2.94
C VAL A 135 4.82 -7.50 -2.92
N SER A 136 6.13 -7.81 -2.98
CA SER A 136 6.64 -9.16 -2.84
C SER A 136 6.47 -9.68 -1.42
N ARG A 137 6.23 -10.99 -1.31
CA ARG A 137 6.30 -11.69 -0.04
C ARG A 137 7.65 -12.37 0.13
N PRO A 138 7.97 -12.80 1.36
CA PRO A 138 9.05 -13.72 1.62
C PRO A 138 9.18 -14.93 0.68
N SER A 139 8.08 -15.44 0.15
CA SER A 139 8.12 -16.59 -0.74
C SER A 139 8.50 -16.27 -2.20
N ASP A 140 8.38 -15.02 -2.65
CA ASP A 140 8.27 -14.66 -4.08
C ASP A 140 9.25 -13.54 -4.51
N TRP A 141 10.39 -13.44 -3.82
CA TRP A 141 11.36 -12.33 -3.82
C TRP A 141 12.04 -11.89 -5.13
N TRP A 142 11.66 -12.35 -6.32
CA TRP A 142 12.44 -11.97 -7.53
C TRP A 142 11.61 -11.49 -8.71
N SER A 143 10.39 -11.99 -8.90
CA SER A 143 9.61 -11.70 -10.11
C SER A 143 9.12 -10.25 -10.19
N LYS A 144 8.91 -9.62 -9.02
CA LYS A 144 8.30 -8.29 -8.91
C LYS A 144 9.29 -7.16 -8.64
N ALA A 145 10.58 -7.47 -8.52
CA ALA A 145 11.57 -6.44 -8.23
C ALA A 145 12.08 -5.75 -9.51
N VAL A 146 12.48 -4.49 -9.35
CA VAL A 146 13.35 -3.71 -10.22
C VAL A 146 14.69 -3.59 -9.51
N GLY A 147 15.78 -3.83 -10.24
CA GLY A 147 17.09 -4.10 -9.65
C GLY A 147 18.24 -3.26 -10.17
N TRP A 148 19.15 -2.87 -9.27
CA TRP A 148 20.39 -2.17 -9.58
C TRP A 148 21.58 -2.83 -8.89
N ASP A 149 22.62 -3.09 -9.68
CA ASP A 149 23.91 -3.59 -9.20
C ASP A 149 25.04 -2.55 -9.32
N GLN A 150 24.78 -1.44 -10.01
CA GLN A 150 25.73 -0.35 -10.26
C GLN A 150 25.08 1.03 -10.05
N GLY A 151 25.94 2.05 -9.84
CA GLY A 151 25.53 3.45 -9.66
C GLY A 151 24.79 3.74 -8.35
N GLU A 152 24.23 4.95 -8.29
CA GLU A 152 23.38 5.49 -7.21
C GLU A 152 21.93 5.57 -7.73
N PRO A 153 21.06 4.59 -7.41
CA PRO A 153 19.71 4.55 -7.95
C PRO A 153 18.84 5.69 -7.46
N GLU A 154 18.11 6.25 -8.41
CA GLU A 154 17.16 7.33 -8.27
C GLU A 154 15.83 6.92 -8.92
N VAL A 155 14.73 7.09 -8.19
CA VAL A 155 13.36 6.89 -8.64
C VAL A 155 12.65 8.22 -8.57
N VAL A 156 12.24 8.78 -9.70
CA VAL A 156 11.47 10.02 -9.78
C VAL A 156 10.05 9.73 -10.23
N ILE A 157 9.08 9.91 -9.33
CA ILE A 157 7.65 9.71 -9.60
C ILE A 157 7.01 11.04 -10.01
N ASP A 158 6.24 11.07 -11.10
CA ASP A 158 5.33 12.18 -11.45
C ASP A 158 3.92 11.86 -10.96
N LEU A 159 3.47 12.58 -9.92
CA LEU A 159 2.12 12.46 -9.33
C LEU A 159 1.01 13.06 -10.21
N LEU A 160 1.35 13.47 -11.44
CA LEU A 160 0.49 14.04 -12.50
C LEU A 160 -0.07 15.43 -12.19
N ARG A 161 -0.27 15.76 -10.92
CA ARG A 161 -0.73 17.06 -10.42
C ARG A 161 -0.04 17.41 -9.10
N PRO A 162 0.09 18.70 -8.77
CA PRO A 162 0.53 19.10 -7.43
C PRO A 162 -0.46 18.63 -6.37
N VAL A 163 0.03 17.89 -5.37
CA VAL A 163 -0.71 17.41 -4.18
C VAL A 163 0.11 17.71 -2.92
N THR A 164 -0.51 17.64 -1.76
CA THR A 164 0.21 17.72 -0.48
C THR A 164 0.73 16.33 -0.12
N VAL A 165 2.03 16.17 0.06
CA VAL A 165 2.71 14.91 0.42
C VAL A 165 3.23 15.00 1.86
N TRP A 166 3.10 13.92 2.63
CA TRP A 166 3.61 13.85 4.01
C TRP A 166 4.26 12.52 4.39
N LEU A 167 4.13 11.46 3.60
CA LEU A 167 4.84 10.20 3.84
C LEU A 167 5.29 9.58 2.52
N VAL A 168 6.49 9.02 2.52
CA VAL A 168 7.01 8.22 1.40
C VAL A 168 7.50 6.88 1.93
N ARG A 169 7.11 5.80 1.26
CA ARG A 169 7.57 4.45 1.56
C ARG A 169 8.22 3.81 0.34
N ALA A 170 9.23 3.01 0.56
CA ALA A 170 9.79 2.11 -0.45
C ALA A 170 9.83 0.69 0.11
N HIS A 171 9.21 -0.24 -0.58
CA HIS A 171 9.33 -1.66 -0.26
C HIS A 171 10.60 -2.20 -0.91
N VAL A 172 11.49 -2.70 -0.08
CA VAL A 172 12.83 -3.15 -0.44
C VAL A 172 12.99 -4.61 -0.10
N LEU A 173 13.75 -5.31 -0.93
CA LEU A 173 14.21 -6.65 -0.62
C LEU A 173 15.61 -6.59 0.02
N GLY A 174 15.91 -7.56 0.85
CA GLY A 174 17.15 -7.61 1.62
C GLY A 174 17.41 -8.98 2.22
N GLY A 175 18.17 -8.99 3.32
CA GLY A 175 18.47 -10.20 4.08
C GLY A 175 19.78 -10.90 3.70
N GLY A 176 20.39 -10.59 2.54
CA GLY A 176 21.75 -10.99 2.17
C GLY A 176 21.89 -12.02 1.04
N PRO A 177 21.05 -13.05 0.91
CA PRO A 177 21.14 -14.02 -0.18
C PRO A 177 21.12 -13.36 -1.57
N GLY A 178 21.93 -13.89 -2.50
CA GLY A 178 22.08 -13.32 -3.84
C GLY A 178 22.78 -11.95 -3.87
N GLY A 179 23.36 -11.51 -2.76
CA GLY A 179 24.00 -10.20 -2.63
C GLY A 179 23.01 -9.04 -2.55
N VAL A 180 21.74 -9.30 -2.21
CA VAL A 180 20.70 -8.29 -2.00
C VAL A 180 20.64 -7.93 -0.52
N TYR A 181 20.90 -6.66 -0.22
CA TYR A 181 20.85 -6.14 1.14
C TYR A 181 19.93 -4.92 1.19
N PHE A 182 19.35 -4.67 2.37
CA PHE A 182 18.64 -3.42 2.59
C PHE A 182 19.59 -2.23 2.35
N PRO A 183 19.14 -1.18 1.65
CA PRO A 183 20.00 -0.03 1.39
C PRO A 183 20.32 0.69 2.72
N PRO A 184 21.60 1.01 2.99
CA PRO A 184 21.99 1.78 4.19
C PRO A 184 21.32 3.15 4.27
N VAL A 185 21.01 3.77 3.12
CA VAL A 185 20.38 5.09 3.09
C VAL A 185 19.27 5.11 2.05
N MET A 186 18.13 5.68 2.44
CA MET A 186 17.09 6.18 1.54
C MET A 186 16.95 7.69 1.76
N ALA A 187 17.09 8.48 0.70
CA ALA A 187 16.89 9.92 0.72
C ALA A 187 15.66 10.30 -0.14
N VAL A 188 14.86 11.25 0.33
CA VAL A 188 13.63 11.71 -0.33
C VAL A 188 13.67 13.22 -0.50
N ALA A 189 13.40 13.70 -1.71
CA ALA A 189 13.14 15.10 -2.02
C ALA A 189 11.84 15.26 -2.82
N THR A 190 11.22 16.44 -2.71
CA THR A 190 10.00 16.78 -3.45
C THR A 190 10.21 18.00 -4.34
N SER A 191 9.45 18.09 -5.42
CA SER A 191 9.48 19.21 -6.35
C SER A 191 8.09 19.49 -6.92
N GLU A 192 7.76 20.76 -7.22
CA GLU A 192 6.54 21.12 -7.97
C GLU A 192 6.75 21.08 -9.49
N ASP A 193 7.99 21.23 -9.97
CA ASP A 193 8.32 21.44 -11.39
C ASP A 193 9.24 20.37 -11.99
N GLY A 194 9.79 19.46 -11.17
CA GLY A 194 10.73 18.40 -11.57
C GLY A 194 12.16 18.90 -11.83
N LYS A 195 12.42 20.19 -11.58
CA LYS A 195 13.71 20.86 -11.85
C LYS A 195 14.33 21.37 -10.57
N THR A 196 13.54 22.03 -9.73
CA THR A 196 13.95 22.59 -8.46
C THR A 196 13.50 21.67 -7.33
N TRP A 197 14.46 21.14 -6.57
CA TRP A 197 14.21 20.15 -5.53
C TRP A 197 14.34 20.77 -4.15
N GLY A 198 13.41 20.44 -3.26
CA GLY A 198 13.52 20.78 -1.84
C GLY A 198 14.64 20.01 -1.13
N GLU A 199 14.85 20.34 0.14
CA GLU A 199 15.83 19.65 0.99
C GLU A 199 15.55 18.13 1.07
N GLU A 200 16.62 17.34 0.93
CA GLU A 200 16.57 15.90 1.08
C GLU A 200 16.42 15.51 2.55
N ARG A 201 15.40 14.69 2.83
CA ARG A 201 15.29 13.99 4.10
C ARG A 201 15.86 12.59 3.95
N ARG A 202 16.60 12.10 4.95
CA ARG A 202 17.32 10.82 4.89
C ARG A 202 16.88 9.88 6.00
N LEU A 203 16.75 8.61 5.66
CA LEU A 203 16.68 7.48 6.57
C LEU A 203 18.03 6.74 6.48
N THR A 204 18.74 6.61 7.60
CA THR A 204 20.09 6.01 7.68
C THR A 204 20.15 4.73 8.52
N THR A 205 19.01 4.28 9.03
CA THR A 205 18.92 3.13 9.94
C THR A 205 17.94 2.12 9.35
N PRO A 206 18.32 1.38 8.29
CA PRO A 206 17.47 0.35 7.72
C PRO A 206 17.29 -0.83 8.71
N PRO A 207 16.30 -1.70 8.49
CA PRO A 207 16.16 -2.93 9.26
C PRO A 207 17.45 -3.75 9.27
N GLU A 208 17.83 -4.29 10.44
CA GLU A 208 19.03 -5.11 10.55
C GLU A 208 18.85 -6.43 9.78
N PRO A 209 19.71 -6.74 8.80
CA PRO A 209 19.64 -8.03 8.13
C PRO A 209 20.24 -9.12 9.03
N THR A 210 19.58 -10.27 9.14
CA THR A 210 20.15 -11.46 9.79
C THR A 210 21.25 -12.11 8.94
N GLY A 211 21.33 -11.78 7.64
CA GLY A 211 22.33 -12.29 6.70
C GLY A 211 22.06 -13.71 6.19
N GLN A 212 21.04 -14.40 6.73
CA GLN A 212 20.85 -15.84 6.56
C GLN A 212 19.63 -16.22 5.72
N GLN A 213 18.65 -15.33 5.64
CA GLN A 213 17.41 -15.55 4.91
C GLN A 213 17.08 -14.29 4.13
N PRO A 214 16.46 -14.41 2.96
CA PRO A 214 16.01 -13.22 2.27
C PRO A 214 14.88 -12.59 3.08
N LEU A 215 14.69 -11.28 2.93
CA LEU A 215 13.74 -10.49 3.70
C LEU A 215 13.14 -9.42 2.80
N VAL A 216 12.01 -8.86 3.24
CA VAL A 216 11.40 -7.66 2.68
C VAL A 216 11.07 -6.69 3.80
N ALA A 217 11.08 -5.40 3.51
CA ALA A 217 10.68 -4.38 4.46
C ALA A 217 10.20 -3.11 3.74
N PHE A 218 9.35 -2.36 4.41
CA PHE A 218 9.14 -0.96 4.05
C PHE A 218 10.19 -0.09 4.74
N LEU A 219 10.87 0.73 3.95
CA LEU A 219 11.57 1.91 4.44
C LEU A 219 10.57 3.06 4.42
N GLU A 220 10.39 3.72 5.55
CA GLU A 220 9.40 4.78 5.72
C GLU A 220 10.08 6.09 6.07
N LEU A 221 9.67 7.16 5.41
CA LEU A 221 10.17 8.51 5.69
C LEU A 221 9.01 9.50 5.80
N GLN A 222 8.78 9.97 7.03
CA GLN A 222 7.81 11.03 7.31
C GLN A 222 8.37 12.39 6.88
N LEU A 223 7.57 13.14 6.14
CA LEU A 223 7.82 14.50 5.72
C LEU A 223 6.88 15.45 6.48
N GLU A 224 7.35 16.68 6.69
CA GLU A 224 6.41 17.78 6.97
C GLU A 224 5.51 17.98 5.74
N PRO A 225 4.17 18.07 5.91
CA PRO A 225 3.23 18.24 4.81
C PRO A 225 3.64 19.37 3.88
N ARG A 226 3.83 19.05 2.60
CA ARG A 226 4.33 19.99 1.60
C ARG A 226 3.74 19.72 0.23
N ARG A 227 3.56 20.78 -0.55
CA ARG A 227 3.06 20.66 -1.92
C ARG A 227 4.15 20.11 -2.84
N ALA A 228 3.80 19.13 -3.67
CA ALA A 228 4.70 18.48 -4.61
C ALA A 228 3.93 17.89 -5.78
N ARG A 229 4.54 17.88 -6.97
CA ARG A 229 4.11 17.06 -8.10
C ARG A 229 5.07 15.90 -8.34
N TYR A 230 6.35 16.10 -8.05
CA TYR A 230 7.38 15.09 -8.23
C TYR A 230 7.97 14.68 -6.90
N VAL A 231 8.22 13.39 -6.74
CA VAL A 231 8.91 12.82 -5.58
C VAL A 231 10.11 12.03 -6.08
N ARG A 232 11.28 12.34 -5.54
CA ARG A 232 12.54 11.68 -5.86
C ARG A 232 13.03 10.89 -4.67
N LEU A 233 13.28 9.60 -4.88
CA LEU A 233 13.94 8.72 -3.94
C LEU A 233 15.36 8.45 -4.45
N ARG A 234 16.35 8.50 -3.57
CA ARG A 234 17.74 8.09 -3.84
C ARG A 234 18.18 7.05 -2.84
N PHE A 235 18.96 6.09 -3.29
CA PHE A 235 19.41 4.98 -2.45
C PHE A 235 20.93 4.84 -2.49
N GLU A 236 21.54 4.72 -1.31
CA GLU A 236 22.89 4.17 -1.21
C GLU A 236 22.79 2.65 -1.18
N ARG A 237 23.58 1.97 -2.02
CA ARG A 237 23.50 0.51 -2.13
C ARG A 237 24.56 -0.18 -1.30
N ARG A 238 24.21 -1.37 -0.84
CA ARG A 238 25.14 -2.41 -0.41
C ARG A 238 24.84 -3.65 -1.26
N GLY A 239 25.68 -3.96 -2.24
CA GLY A 239 25.36 -5.02 -3.21
C GLY A 239 24.17 -4.64 -4.11
N TRP A 240 23.32 -5.60 -4.44
CA TRP A 240 22.12 -5.34 -5.25
C TRP A 240 21.07 -4.56 -4.45
N LEU A 241 20.55 -3.48 -5.03
CA LEU A 241 19.31 -2.86 -4.59
C LEU A 241 18.16 -3.47 -5.39
N MET A 242 17.12 -3.89 -4.68
CA MET A 242 15.90 -4.45 -5.26
C MET A 242 14.70 -3.78 -4.61
N LEU A 243 13.89 -3.13 -5.44
CA LEU A 243 12.64 -2.44 -5.06
C LEU A 243 11.49 -3.10 -5.82
N ASP A 244 10.32 -3.22 -5.22
CA ASP A 244 9.12 -3.70 -5.91
C ASP A 244 7.93 -2.75 -5.77
N GLU A 245 7.96 -1.82 -4.81
CA GLU A 245 6.90 -0.83 -4.63
C GLU A 245 7.44 0.47 -4.00
N VAL A 246 6.92 1.60 -4.44
CA VAL A 246 7.12 2.93 -3.89
C VAL A 246 5.76 3.58 -3.70
N GLN A 247 5.51 4.06 -2.49
CA GLN A 247 4.24 4.65 -2.11
C GLN A 247 4.48 6.09 -1.68
N VAL A 248 3.64 6.98 -2.18
CA VAL A 248 3.64 8.39 -1.79
C VAL A 248 2.29 8.69 -1.22
N PHE A 249 2.26 9.18 0.01
CA PHE A 249 1.05 9.40 0.77
C PHE A 249 0.75 10.89 0.88
N GLY A 250 -0.44 11.27 0.40
CA GLY A 250 -0.80 12.65 0.17
C GLY A 250 -2.30 12.91 -0.08
N GLN A 251 -2.67 14.17 -0.41
CA GLN A 251 -4.01 14.58 -0.87
C GLN A 251 -4.00 15.84 -1.75
#